data_AF-A0A9W8LA73-F1
#
_entry.id   AF-A0A9W8LA73-F1
#
_cell.length_a   1.000
_cell.length_b   1.000
_cell.length_c   1.000
_cell.angle_alpha   90.00
_cell.angle_beta   90.00
_cell.angle_gamma   90.00
#
_symmetry.space_group_name_H-M   'P 1'
#
loop_
_entity.id
_entity.type
_entity.pdbx_description
1 polymer ?
#
loop_
_entity_poly.entity_id
_entity_poly.type
_entity_poly.pdbx_seq_one_letter_code
_entity_poly.pdbx_strand_id
1 'polypeptide(L)'
;MPSVETVAQTGSASANAQTLPKELQNMKSPGILGVEREFTWDEVRQIVAAERLDLLGRTAEKERIYSEYMDQLRKEYGSVAAYVLQTKLASFIADSSREYLIIPNDFPYALEPDMSHFIVWSKLKLTGGIVPDPFIKQMIGAYLDELIGEGEYEWTWFVNPPHLQSIPDAAHGHLIVKTL
;
A
#
# COMPACT_ATOMS: atom_id res chain seq x y z
N MET A 1 -51.55 18.05 -17.37
CA MET A 1 -50.67 17.21 -16.53
C MET A 1 -49.94 16.26 -17.46
N PRO A 2 -48.71 16.55 -17.89
CA PRO A 2 -47.95 15.66 -18.73
C PRO A 2 -47.23 14.60 -17.88
N SER A 3 -47.21 13.37 -18.38
CA SER A 3 -46.54 12.21 -17.82
C SER A 3 -45.03 12.44 -17.74
N VAL A 4 -44.44 12.19 -16.58
CA VAL A 4 -42.98 12.26 -16.38
C VAL A 4 -42.37 10.95 -16.87
N GLU A 5 -41.66 11.02 -17.99
CA GLU A 5 -40.72 9.98 -18.41
C GLU A 5 -39.60 9.88 -17.38
N THR A 6 -39.47 8.72 -16.74
CA THR A 6 -38.28 8.42 -15.93
C THR A 6 -37.29 7.73 -16.85
N VAL A 7 -36.41 8.52 -17.48
CA VAL A 7 -35.22 8.00 -18.14
C VAL A 7 -34.27 7.52 -17.05
N ALA A 8 -34.25 6.22 -16.81
CA ALA A 8 -33.20 5.59 -16.05
C ALA A 8 -31.89 5.71 -16.85
N GLN A 9 -31.06 6.70 -16.52
CA GLN A 9 -29.66 6.71 -16.90
C GLN A 9 -28.98 5.55 -16.18
N THR A 10 -28.89 4.40 -16.85
CA THR A 10 -27.91 3.38 -16.51
C THR A 10 -26.53 3.94 -16.84
N GLY A 11 -25.90 4.57 -15.85
CA GLY A 11 -24.48 4.88 -15.89
C GLY A 11 -23.68 3.58 -15.92
N SER A 12 -23.33 3.12 -17.12
CA SER A 12 -22.25 2.16 -17.29
C SER A 12 -20.91 2.90 -17.18
N ALA A 13 -20.26 2.82 -16.02
CA ALA A 13 -18.81 2.89 -15.93
C ALA A 13 -18.33 1.43 -15.78
N SER A 14 -17.70 0.83 -16.81
CA SER A 14 -16.28 0.97 -17.18
C SER A 14 -15.37 0.53 -16.02
N ALA A 15 -14.47 -0.45 -16.13
CA ALA A 15 -13.47 -0.55 -17.18
C ALA A 15 -12.93 -2.00 -17.32
N ASN A 16 -12.36 -2.28 -18.49
CA ASN A 16 -11.58 -3.47 -18.79
C ASN A 16 -10.63 -3.85 -17.64
N ALA A 17 -10.88 -4.99 -16.99
CA ALA A 17 -9.81 -5.70 -16.30
C ALA A 17 -8.83 -6.15 -17.38
N GLN A 18 -7.79 -5.36 -17.65
CA GLN A 18 -6.65 -5.85 -18.41
C GLN A 18 -6.13 -7.08 -17.66
N THR A 19 -6.26 -8.25 -18.27
CA THR A 19 -5.69 -9.47 -17.74
C THR A 19 -4.20 -9.24 -17.55
N LEU A 20 -3.72 -9.32 -16.31
CA LEU A 20 -2.30 -9.19 -16.00
C LEU A 20 -1.47 -10.13 -16.91
N PRO A 21 -0.27 -9.72 -17.35
CA PRO A 21 0.67 -10.61 -18.01
C PRO A 21 0.86 -11.92 -17.22
N LYS A 22 1.00 -13.06 -17.93
CA LYS A 22 1.14 -14.37 -17.28
C LYS A 22 2.37 -14.43 -16.37
N GLU A 23 3.41 -13.70 -16.75
CA GLU A 23 4.64 -13.54 -15.99
C GLU A 23 4.36 -12.96 -14.60
N LEU A 24 3.49 -11.94 -14.52
CA LEU A 24 3.09 -11.34 -13.24
C LEU A 24 2.15 -12.24 -12.44
N GLN A 25 1.24 -12.95 -13.11
CA GLN A 25 0.36 -13.92 -12.43
C GLN A 25 1.14 -15.05 -11.76
N ASN A 26 2.30 -15.40 -12.32
CA ASN A 26 3.16 -16.47 -11.82
C ASN A 26 4.31 -15.96 -10.93
N MET A 27 4.35 -14.67 -10.59
CA MET A 27 5.43 -14.09 -9.78
C MET A 27 5.52 -14.72 -8.39
N LYS A 28 4.38 -15.15 -7.83
CA LYS A 28 4.33 -15.99 -6.64
C LYS A 28 3.91 -17.40 -7.04
N SER A 29 4.80 -18.34 -6.80
CA SER A 29 4.53 -19.76 -7.02
C SER A 29 4.05 -20.44 -5.74
N PRO A 30 3.01 -21.30 -5.79
CA PRO A 30 2.57 -22.05 -4.62
C PRO A 30 3.71 -22.84 -3.98
N GLY A 31 3.90 -22.67 -2.66
CA GLY A 31 4.96 -23.34 -1.90
C GLY A 31 6.34 -22.70 -2.03
N ILE A 32 6.51 -21.66 -2.85
CA ILE A 32 7.73 -20.86 -2.92
C ILE A 32 7.56 -19.63 -2.04
N LEU A 33 8.55 -19.40 -1.16
CA LEU A 33 8.56 -18.26 -0.26
C LEU A 33 9.01 -17.00 -1.01
N GLY A 34 8.20 -15.94 -0.93
CA GLY A 34 8.54 -14.65 -1.54
C GLY A 34 8.48 -14.66 -3.07
N VAL A 35 9.11 -13.65 -3.67
CA VAL A 35 9.27 -13.49 -5.13
C VAL A 35 10.74 -13.67 -5.52
N GLU A 36 10.99 -14.08 -6.76
CA GLU A 36 12.34 -14.40 -7.24
C GLU A 36 13.16 -13.17 -7.62
N ARG A 37 12.51 -12.06 -7.97
CA ARG A 37 13.16 -10.81 -8.38
C ARG A 37 12.39 -9.58 -7.93
N GLU A 38 13.01 -8.44 -8.13
CA GLU A 38 12.38 -7.14 -7.94
C GLU A 38 11.32 -6.87 -9.04
N PHE A 39 10.26 -6.17 -8.64
CA PHE A 39 9.24 -5.64 -9.54
C PHE A 39 9.76 -4.35 -10.17
N THR A 40 9.48 -4.17 -11.46
CA THR A 40 9.70 -2.87 -12.11
C THR A 40 8.55 -1.91 -11.81
N TRP A 41 8.76 -0.61 -12.05
CA TRP A 41 7.70 0.39 -11.89
C TRP A 41 6.42 0.05 -12.66
N ASP A 42 6.56 -0.36 -13.92
CA ASP A 42 5.42 -0.70 -14.77
C ASP A 42 4.67 -1.93 -14.26
N GLU A 43 5.37 -2.89 -13.67
CA GLU A 43 4.76 -4.08 -13.08
C GLU A 43 3.98 -3.73 -11.82
N VAL A 44 4.54 -2.88 -10.96
CA VAL A 44 3.83 -2.38 -9.76
C VAL A 44 2.55 -1.66 -10.18
N ARG A 45 2.61 -0.75 -11.15
CA ARG A 45 1.43 -0.03 -11.64
C ARG A 45 0.37 -0.97 -12.21
N GLN A 46 0.77 -1.98 -12.98
CA GLN A 46 -0.14 -3.00 -13.51
C GLN A 46 -0.81 -3.81 -12.40
N ILE A 47 -0.04 -4.26 -11.40
CA ILE A 47 -0.57 -5.04 -10.27
C ILE A 47 -1.56 -4.23 -9.45
N VAL A 48 -1.24 -2.97 -9.15
CA VAL A 48 -2.13 -2.06 -8.41
C VAL A 48 -3.39 -1.79 -9.23
N ALA A 49 -3.26 -1.44 -10.51
CA ALA A 49 -4.42 -1.19 -11.38
C ALA A 49 -5.35 -2.41 -11.54
N ALA A 50 -4.81 -3.62 -11.44
CA ALA A 50 -5.57 -4.86 -11.47
C ALA A 50 -6.07 -5.33 -10.09
N GLU A 51 -5.80 -4.57 -9.02
CA GLU A 51 -6.12 -4.90 -7.62
C GLU A 51 -5.61 -6.29 -7.16
N ARG A 52 -4.55 -6.79 -7.79
CA ARG A 52 -3.90 -8.08 -7.45
C ARG A 52 -2.76 -7.88 -6.46
N LEU A 53 -3.05 -7.13 -5.39
CA LEU A 53 -2.08 -6.73 -4.37
C LEU A 53 -1.42 -7.94 -3.67
N ASP A 54 -2.08 -9.11 -3.71
CA ASP A 54 -1.54 -10.39 -3.26
C ASP A 54 -0.25 -10.80 -3.98
N LEU A 55 -0.01 -10.30 -5.20
CA LEU A 55 1.20 -10.58 -5.97
C LEU A 55 2.41 -9.79 -5.47
N LEU A 56 2.22 -8.60 -4.91
CA LEU A 56 3.32 -7.82 -4.34
C LEU A 56 3.89 -8.55 -3.12
N GLY A 57 5.21 -8.67 -3.07
CA GLY A 57 5.89 -9.47 -2.05
C GLY A 57 7.33 -9.05 -1.87
N ARG A 58 8.01 -9.77 -0.98
CA ARG A 58 9.43 -9.60 -0.72
C ARG A 58 10.21 -10.73 -1.37
N THR A 59 11.50 -10.54 -1.55
CA THR A 59 12.39 -11.64 -1.94
C THR A 59 12.37 -12.73 -0.87
N ALA A 60 12.67 -13.97 -1.25
CA ALA A 60 12.72 -15.10 -0.31
C ALA A 60 13.60 -14.81 0.91
N GLU A 61 14.74 -14.14 0.72
CA GLU A 61 15.64 -13.72 1.78
C GLU A 61 14.98 -12.71 2.74
N LYS A 62 14.44 -11.61 2.21
CA LYS A 62 13.76 -10.59 3.02
C LYS A 62 12.52 -11.14 3.72
N GLU A 63 11.82 -12.09 3.10
CA GLU A 63 10.65 -12.73 3.70
C GLU A 63 11.04 -13.63 4.89
N ARG A 64 12.20 -14.30 4.86
CA ARG A 64 12.72 -15.03 6.02
C ARG A 64 13.08 -14.08 7.16
N ILE A 65 13.81 -13.02 6.87
CA ILE A 65 14.19 -11.99 7.86
C ILE A 65 12.93 -11.37 8.47
N TYR A 66 11.95 -11.02 7.64
CA TYR A 66 10.65 -10.53 8.09
C TYR A 66 9.96 -11.53 9.02
N SER A 67 9.86 -12.81 8.63
CA SER A 67 9.21 -13.84 9.44
C SER A 67 9.88 -14.01 10.80
N GLU A 68 11.21 -14.14 10.84
CA GLU A 68 11.98 -14.29 12.07
C GLU A 68 11.82 -13.08 12.99
N TYR A 69 11.88 -11.87 12.42
CA TYR A 69 11.70 -10.64 13.17
C TYR A 69 10.28 -10.52 13.75
N MET A 70 9.25 -10.85 12.96
CA MET A 70 7.86 -10.84 13.42
C MET A 70 7.63 -11.84 14.57
N ASP A 71 8.29 -13.01 14.51
CA ASP A 71 8.23 -13.99 15.60
C ASP A 71 8.92 -13.50 16.87
N GLN A 72 10.04 -12.78 16.75
CA GLN A 72 10.67 -12.13 17.88
C GLN A 72 9.76 -11.06 18.50
N LEU A 73 9.16 -10.19 17.67
CA LEU A 73 8.24 -9.16 18.14
C LEU A 73 7.02 -9.75 18.86
N ARG A 74 6.47 -10.87 18.37
CA ARG A 74 5.37 -11.57 19.05
C ARG A 74 5.78 -12.08 20.43
N LYS A 75 7.01 -12.58 20.59
CA LYS A 75 7.52 -13.05 21.89
C LYS A 75 7.74 -11.91 22.88
N GLU A 76 8.22 -10.76 22.39
CA GLU A 76 8.60 -9.62 23.24
C GLU A 76 7.40 -8.70 23.58
N TYR A 77 6.55 -8.41 22.60
CA TYR A 77 5.44 -7.44 22.72
C TYR A 77 4.05 -8.11 22.75
N GLY A 78 3.98 -9.44 22.64
CA GLY A 78 2.72 -10.20 22.55
C GLY A 78 2.05 -10.16 21.18
N SER A 79 2.24 -9.08 20.41
CA SER A 79 1.81 -9.00 19.00
C SER A 79 2.62 -7.94 18.23
N VAL A 80 2.64 -8.07 16.89
CA VAL A 80 3.24 -7.08 16.00
C VAL A 80 2.49 -5.74 16.10
N ALA A 81 1.15 -5.78 16.21
CA ALA A 81 0.33 -4.58 16.39
C ALA A 81 0.73 -3.80 17.66
N ALA A 82 0.90 -4.51 18.79
CA ALA A 82 1.34 -3.91 20.03
C ALA A 82 2.72 -3.23 19.89
N TYR A 83 3.68 -3.90 19.25
CA TYR A 83 4.99 -3.30 18.96
C TYR A 83 4.83 -2.00 18.16
N VAL A 84 4.11 -2.03 17.03
CA VAL A 84 3.97 -0.84 16.16
C VAL A 84 3.28 0.31 16.90
N LEU A 85 2.21 0.06 17.64
CA LEU A 85 1.49 1.09 18.39
C LEU A 85 2.31 1.68 19.53
N GLN A 86 3.03 0.85 20.29
CA GLN A 86 3.78 1.28 21.48
C GLN A 86 5.15 1.88 21.15
N THR A 87 5.69 1.61 19.97
CA THR A 87 7.01 2.09 19.56
C THR A 87 6.89 3.05 18.38
N LYS A 88 6.73 2.53 17.17
CA LYS A 88 6.74 3.27 15.91
C LYS A 88 5.71 4.41 15.88
N LEU A 89 4.52 4.18 16.43
CA LEU A 89 3.41 5.13 16.36
C LEU A 89 3.14 5.86 17.68
N ALA A 90 3.89 5.62 18.75
CA ALA A 90 3.58 6.17 20.06
C ALA A 90 3.52 7.70 20.08
N SER A 91 4.52 8.36 19.50
CA SER A 91 4.56 9.83 19.39
C SER A 91 3.45 10.36 18.49
N PHE A 92 3.17 9.68 17.38
CA PHE A 92 2.09 10.05 16.47
C PHE A 92 0.71 9.94 17.12
N ILE A 93 0.46 8.87 17.87
CA ILE A 93 -0.79 8.65 18.60
C ILE A 93 -0.97 9.72 19.68
N ALA A 94 0.10 10.06 20.41
CA ALA A 94 0.07 11.10 21.45
C ALA A 94 -0.13 12.52 20.89
N ASP A 95 0.34 12.79 19.67
CA ASP A 95 0.23 14.10 19.03
C ASP A 95 -1.18 14.34 18.45
N SER A 96 -2.09 14.89 19.25
CA SER A 96 -3.45 15.23 18.82
C SER A 96 -3.55 16.23 17.65
N SER A 97 -2.47 16.94 17.32
CA SER A 97 -2.45 17.89 16.20
C SER A 97 -2.21 17.24 14.85
N ARG A 98 -1.81 15.95 14.84
CA ARG A 98 -1.45 15.20 13.64
C ARG A 98 -2.46 14.11 13.33
N GLU A 99 -2.98 14.10 12.10
CA GLU A 99 -3.97 13.12 11.64
C GLU A 99 -3.37 11.94 10.86
N TYR A 100 -2.21 12.15 10.25
CA TYR A 100 -1.51 11.14 9.44
C TYR A 100 0.01 11.16 9.69
N LEU A 101 0.68 10.05 9.41
CA LEU A 101 2.13 9.92 9.49
C LEU A 101 2.62 9.09 8.29
N ILE A 102 3.55 9.65 7.52
CA ILE A 102 4.23 8.93 6.42
C ILE A 102 5.62 8.53 6.90
N ILE A 103 5.93 7.23 6.85
CA ILE A 103 7.25 6.69 7.21
C ILE A 103 7.69 5.60 6.23
N PRO A 104 9.00 5.37 6.03
CA PRO A 104 9.49 4.22 5.28
C PRO A 104 8.97 2.92 5.88
N ASN A 105 8.63 1.95 5.03
CA ASN A 105 8.29 0.61 5.45
C ASN A 105 9.58 -0.11 5.88
N ASP A 106 9.62 -0.61 7.12
CA ASP A 106 10.78 -1.36 7.64
C ASP A 106 11.06 -2.64 6.82
N PHE A 107 10.02 -3.20 6.20
CA PHE A 107 10.10 -4.41 5.38
C PHE A 107 9.47 -4.16 4.00
N PRO A 108 10.16 -3.39 3.14
CA PRO A 108 9.64 -2.99 1.84
C PRO A 108 9.44 -4.21 0.93
N TYR A 109 8.67 -4.01 -0.15
CA TYR A 109 8.53 -5.03 -1.18
C TYR A 109 9.82 -5.16 -1.99
N ALA A 110 9.93 -6.21 -2.80
CA ALA A 110 11.04 -6.40 -3.72
C ALA A 110 10.88 -5.42 -4.89
N LEU A 111 11.33 -4.19 -4.75
CA LEU A 111 11.21 -3.13 -5.74
C LEU A 111 12.60 -2.81 -6.31
N GLU A 112 12.67 -2.35 -7.56
CA GLU A 112 13.91 -1.81 -8.15
C GLU A 112 14.53 -0.68 -7.28
N PRO A 113 15.85 -0.44 -7.40
CA PRO A 113 16.58 0.46 -6.49
C PRO A 113 16.13 1.93 -6.50
N ASP A 114 15.46 2.39 -7.56
CA ASP A 114 14.93 3.75 -7.69
C ASP A 114 13.51 3.89 -7.10
N MET A 115 12.99 2.83 -6.46
CA MET A 115 11.69 2.82 -5.81
C MET A 115 11.78 2.69 -4.30
N SER A 116 10.87 3.36 -3.62
CA SER A 116 10.71 3.37 -2.17
C SER A 116 9.29 2.95 -1.77
N HIS A 117 9.19 2.19 -0.67
CA HIS A 117 7.91 1.76 -0.11
C HIS A 117 7.71 2.46 1.24
N PHE A 118 6.73 3.35 1.31
CA PHE A 118 6.29 4.04 2.52
C PHE A 118 4.96 3.47 3.02
N ILE A 119 4.72 3.64 4.32
CA ILE A 119 3.42 3.44 4.94
C ILE A 119 2.88 4.81 5.35
N VAL A 120 1.63 5.07 4.97
CA VAL A 120 0.86 6.23 5.45
C VAL A 120 -0.11 5.74 6.51
N TRP A 121 0.22 6.01 7.77
CA TRP A 121 -0.64 5.77 8.92
C TRP A 121 -1.67 6.88 9.06
N SER A 122 -2.89 6.54 9.45
CA SER A 122 -3.98 7.48 9.64
C SER A 122 -4.72 7.21 10.96
N LYS A 123 -5.10 8.28 11.67
CA LYS A 123 -6.04 8.19 12.80
C LYS A 123 -7.50 8.06 12.34
N LEU A 124 -7.76 8.45 11.10
CA LEU A 124 -9.06 8.32 10.45
C LEU A 124 -9.09 7.04 9.62
N LYS A 125 -10.28 6.49 9.43
CA LYS A 125 -10.47 5.36 8.50
C LYS A 125 -10.07 5.81 7.10
N LEU A 126 -9.32 4.95 6.41
CA LEU A 126 -8.99 5.13 5.01
C LEU A 126 -9.99 4.37 4.15
N THR A 127 -10.37 4.95 3.02
CA THR A 127 -11.14 4.23 2.00
C THR A 127 -10.26 3.10 1.41
N GLY A 128 -10.82 1.89 1.32
CA GLY A 128 -10.14 0.75 0.71
C GLY A 128 -9.96 0.91 -0.81
N GLY A 129 -9.00 0.18 -1.38
CA GLY A 129 -8.72 0.20 -2.81
C GLY A 129 -7.47 1.00 -3.17
N ILE A 130 -7.41 1.48 -4.42
CA ILE A 130 -6.19 2.02 -5.04
C ILE A 130 -6.22 3.53 -5.28
N VAL A 131 -7.29 4.20 -4.86
CA VAL A 131 -7.45 5.65 -4.98
C VAL A 131 -7.47 6.22 -3.56
N PRO A 132 -6.48 7.06 -3.18
CA PRO A 132 -6.49 7.68 -1.87
C PRO A 132 -7.60 8.75 -1.79
N ASP A 133 -8.09 8.98 -0.58
CA ASP A 133 -9.00 10.10 -0.31
C ASP A 133 -8.34 11.44 -0.70
N PRO A 134 -9.09 12.46 -1.17
CA PRO A 134 -8.52 13.71 -1.69
C PRO A 134 -7.55 14.41 -0.73
N PHE A 135 -7.85 14.39 0.57
CA PHE A 135 -6.99 14.95 1.60
C PHE A 135 -5.66 14.18 1.70
N ILE A 136 -5.71 12.85 1.74
CA ILE A 136 -4.51 12.00 1.77
C ILE A 136 -3.67 12.22 0.50
N LYS A 137 -4.32 12.32 -0.66
CA LYS A 137 -3.65 12.63 -1.94
C LYS A 137 -2.88 13.96 -1.87
N GLN A 138 -3.51 15.01 -1.34
CA GLN A 138 -2.86 16.31 -1.17
C GLN A 138 -1.65 16.21 -0.23
N MET A 139 -1.80 15.49 0.89
CA MET A 139 -0.71 15.35 1.86
C MET A 139 0.46 14.53 1.33
N ILE A 140 0.19 13.48 0.55
CA ILE A 140 1.23 12.72 -0.15
C ILE A 140 2.00 13.64 -1.10
N GLY A 141 1.30 14.43 -1.92
CA GLY A 141 1.94 15.38 -2.85
C GLY A 141 2.88 16.34 -2.12
N ALA A 142 2.38 17.04 -1.09
CA ALA A 142 3.18 17.98 -0.31
C ALA A 142 4.42 17.31 0.34
N TYR A 143 4.26 16.08 0.86
CA TYR A 143 5.37 15.33 1.45
C TYR A 143 6.44 14.95 0.42
N LEU A 144 6.04 14.51 -0.78
CA LEU A 144 6.97 14.10 -1.83
C LEU A 144 7.65 15.30 -2.50
N ASP A 145 6.93 16.41 -2.67
CA ASP A 145 7.49 17.67 -3.17
C ASP A 145 8.59 18.19 -2.23
N GLU A 146 8.40 18.08 -0.91
CA GLU A 146 9.42 18.43 0.09
C GLU A 146 10.58 17.43 0.13
N LEU A 147 10.29 16.12 0.02
CA LEU A 147 11.29 15.06 0.17
C LEU A 147 12.19 14.88 -1.06
N ILE A 148 11.61 14.95 -2.26
CA ILE A 148 12.26 14.57 -3.52
C ILE A 148 12.38 15.79 -4.45
N GLY A 149 11.35 16.65 -4.46
CA GLY A 149 11.24 17.78 -5.38
C GLY A 149 10.05 17.63 -6.32
N GLU A 150 9.36 18.73 -6.58
CA GLU A 150 8.20 18.76 -7.48
C GLU A 150 8.59 18.30 -8.89
N GLY A 151 7.87 17.29 -9.41
CA GLY A 151 8.09 16.76 -10.77
C GLY A 151 9.18 15.69 -10.89
N GLU A 152 9.89 15.38 -9.81
CA GLU A 152 11.02 14.41 -9.81
C GLU A 152 10.61 13.00 -9.35
N TYR A 153 9.29 12.71 -9.33
CA TYR A 153 8.76 11.43 -8.86
C TYR A 153 7.48 11.00 -9.57
N GLU A 154 7.25 9.69 -9.58
CA GLU A 154 5.96 9.07 -9.79
C GLU A 154 5.56 8.29 -8.53
N TRP A 155 4.26 8.11 -8.29
CA TRP A 155 3.79 7.33 -7.14
C TRP A 155 2.48 6.59 -7.40
N THR A 156 2.27 5.52 -6.63
CA THR A 156 1.03 4.76 -6.60
C THR A 156 0.66 4.39 -5.17
N TRP A 157 -0.62 4.12 -4.95
CA TRP A 157 -1.20 3.94 -3.63
C TRP A 157 -2.15 2.76 -3.61
N PHE A 158 -2.22 2.09 -2.45
CA PHE A 158 -3.28 1.14 -2.17
C PHE A 158 -3.44 0.91 -0.66
N VAL A 159 -4.65 0.56 -0.27
CA VAL A 159 -4.93 -0.03 1.05
C VAL A 159 -5.11 -1.52 0.84
N ASN A 160 -4.30 -2.33 1.55
CA ASN A 160 -4.44 -3.78 1.48
C ASN A 160 -5.86 -4.22 1.91
N PRO A 161 -6.50 -5.17 1.20
CA PRO A 161 -7.78 -5.72 1.64
C PRO A 161 -7.63 -6.43 3.00
N PRO A 162 -8.71 -6.62 3.77
CA PRO A 162 -8.63 -7.12 5.15
C PRO A 162 -7.83 -8.42 5.33
N HIS A 163 -7.88 -9.34 4.36
CA HIS A 163 -7.16 -10.62 4.41
C HIS A 163 -5.65 -10.51 4.16
N LEU A 164 -5.15 -9.35 3.70
CA LEU A 164 -3.73 -9.07 3.48
C LEU A 164 -3.14 -8.09 4.51
N GLN A 165 -3.96 -7.54 5.40
CA GLN A 165 -3.49 -6.58 6.40
C GLN A 165 -2.75 -7.28 7.55
N SER A 166 -1.53 -6.84 7.84
CA SER A 166 -0.76 -7.35 8.99
C SER A 166 -1.21 -6.74 10.32
N ILE A 167 -1.74 -5.51 10.31
CA ILE A 167 -2.15 -4.76 11.51
C ILE A 167 -3.54 -4.14 11.25
N PRO A 168 -4.62 -4.93 11.35
CA PRO A 168 -5.98 -4.46 11.00
C PRO A 168 -6.51 -3.38 11.95
N ASP A 169 -5.98 -3.29 13.18
CA ASP A 169 -6.43 -2.33 14.20
C ASP A 169 -5.89 -0.91 14.01
N ALA A 170 -4.96 -0.70 13.07
CA ALA A 170 -4.39 0.61 12.76
C ALA A 170 -4.58 0.92 11.27
N ALA A 171 -5.28 2.00 10.94
CA ALA A 171 -5.53 2.36 9.55
C ALA A 171 -4.24 2.79 8.86
N HIS A 172 -3.91 2.11 7.76
CA HIS A 172 -2.74 2.41 6.95
C HIS A 172 -2.98 2.10 5.49
N GLY A 173 -2.30 2.84 4.62
CA GLY A 173 -2.12 2.45 3.23
C GLY A 173 -0.66 2.49 2.83
N HIS A 174 -0.39 1.88 1.70
CA HIS A 174 0.93 1.69 1.13
C HIS A 174 1.12 2.71 0.01
N LEU A 175 2.26 3.38 0.07
CA LEU A 175 2.68 4.36 -0.92
C LEU A 175 3.98 3.85 -1.56
N ILE A 176 3.93 3.53 -2.84
CA ILE A 176 5.14 3.21 -3.62
C ILE A 176 5.51 4.43 -4.44
N VAL A 177 6.76 4.85 -4.34
CA VAL A 177 7.29 6.05 -5.00
C VAL A 177 8.46 5.62 -5.86
N LYS A 178 8.50 6.09 -7.11
CA LYS A 178 9.64 5.97 -8.01
C LYS A 178 10.27 7.36 -8.19
N THR A 179 11.57 7.48 -7.95
CA THR A 179 12.32 8.69 -8.29
C THR A 179 12.69 8.67 -9.78
N LEU A 180 12.69 9.84 -10.42
CA LEU A 180 12.95 9.99 -11.87
C LEU A 180 14.42 10.26 -12.21
#